data_AF-A0A2S9FPC8-F1
#
_entry.id   AF-A0A2S9FPC8-F1
#
_cell.length_a   1.000
_cell.length_b   1.000
_cell.length_c   1.000
_cell.angle_alpha   90.00
_cell.angle_beta   90.00
_cell.angle_gamma   90.00
#
_symmetry.space_group_name_H-M   'P 1'
#
loop_
_entity.id
_entity.type
_entity.pdbx_description
1 polymer ?
#
loop_
_entity_poly.entity_id
_entity_poly.type
_entity_poly.pdbx_seq_one_letter_code
_entity_poly.pdbx_strand_id
1 'polypeptide(L)'
;AGIPVGGLTTGSSQRKTDVQARLWGGKADTAFDPNYHTRGDTIDNIDRDALAIMSASTAFAVGSYAQSIEGVNGVPAHDLRNRRTP
;
A
#
# COMPACT_ATOMS: atom_id res chain seq x y z
N ALA A 1 -10.53 -18.44 -2.98
CA ALA A 1 -11.33 -17.49 -3.78
C ALA A 1 -10.70 -17.09 -5.13
N GLY A 2 -9.37 -17.18 -5.36
CA GLY A 2 -8.79 -17.01 -6.71
C GLY A 2 -8.97 -15.62 -7.37
N ILE A 3 -9.32 -14.61 -6.57
CA ILE A 3 -9.47 -13.23 -7.01
C ILE A 3 -8.11 -12.53 -6.86
N PRO A 4 -7.57 -11.91 -7.93
CA PRO A 4 -6.35 -11.13 -7.81
C PRO A 4 -6.55 -9.92 -6.89
N VAL A 5 -5.58 -9.69 -6.01
CA VAL A 5 -5.59 -8.57 -5.05
C VAL A 5 -4.23 -7.90 -5.02
N GLY A 6 -4.24 -6.62 -4.70
CA GLY A 6 -3.06 -5.79 -4.47
C GLY A 6 -3.42 -4.64 -3.56
N GLY A 7 -2.40 -3.91 -3.11
CA GLY A 7 -2.60 -2.79 -2.20
C GLY A 7 -1.32 -2.02 -1.95
N LEU A 8 -1.45 -0.97 -1.15
CA LEU A 8 -0.37 -0.08 -0.76
C LEU A 8 -0.34 0.01 0.77
N THR A 9 0.83 0.22 1.36
CA THR A 9 0.98 0.47 2.80
C THR A 9 2.09 1.48 3.06
N THR A 10 1.95 2.28 4.12
CA THR A 10 3.01 3.14 4.67
C THR A 10 3.77 2.49 5.82
N GLY A 11 3.43 1.24 6.19
CA GLY A 11 3.92 0.56 7.38
C GLY A 11 3.08 0.87 8.64
N SER A 12 3.42 0.22 9.74
CA SER A 12 2.79 0.38 11.05
C SER A 12 3.85 0.37 12.16
N SER A 13 3.92 -0.69 12.96
CA SER A 13 4.84 -0.79 14.11
C SER A 13 6.27 -1.15 13.72
N GLN A 14 6.54 -1.47 12.45
CA GLN A 14 7.89 -1.80 11.99
C GLN A 14 8.80 -0.58 12.09
N ARG A 15 10.08 -0.81 12.44
CA ARG A 15 11.07 0.26 12.56
C ARG A 15 11.64 0.63 11.19
N LYS A 16 11.65 1.92 10.89
CA LYS A 16 12.28 2.47 9.69
C LYS A 16 13.80 2.28 9.77
N THR A 17 14.40 1.67 8.77
CA THR A 17 15.86 1.49 8.69
C THR A 17 16.56 2.77 8.27
N ASP A 18 17.88 2.86 8.47
CA ASP A 18 18.68 4.00 8.01
C ASP A 18 18.57 4.21 6.49
N VAL A 19 18.54 3.12 5.72
CA VAL A 19 18.38 3.18 4.26
C VAL A 19 17.01 3.73 3.89
N GLN A 20 15.95 3.29 4.56
CA GLN A 20 14.59 3.78 4.30
C GLN A 20 14.44 5.26 4.70
N ALA A 21 15.03 5.68 5.82
CA ALA A 21 15.05 7.08 6.23
C ALA A 21 15.82 7.95 5.24
N ARG A 22 16.92 7.44 4.67
CA ARG A 22 17.65 8.12 3.61
C ARG A 22 16.84 8.24 2.31
N LEU A 23 16.10 7.19 1.92
CA LEU A 23 15.34 7.17 0.67
C LEU A 23 14.03 7.97 0.76
N TRP A 24 13.35 7.92 1.90
CA TRP A 24 11.97 8.39 2.05
C TRP A 24 11.80 9.43 3.16
N GLY A 25 12.90 9.89 3.77
CA GLY A 25 12.88 10.83 4.88
C GLY A 25 12.37 10.22 6.20
N GLY A 26 12.17 11.12 7.17
CA GLY A 26 11.79 10.75 8.54
C GLY A 26 12.97 10.25 9.38
N LYS A 27 12.66 9.58 10.50
CA LYS A 27 13.65 9.17 11.50
C LYS A 27 13.88 7.66 11.46
N ALA A 28 15.15 7.27 11.34
CA ALA A 28 15.54 5.87 11.48
C ALA A 28 15.34 5.36 12.91
N ASP A 29 15.20 4.05 13.06
CA ASP A 29 14.90 3.37 14.33
C ASP A 29 13.62 3.89 15.03
N THR A 30 12.71 4.50 14.27
CA THR A 30 11.37 4.89 14.74
C THR A 30 10.34 4.06 13.97
N ALA A 31 9.24 3.69 14.63
CA ALA A 31 8.13 3.01 13.96
C ALA A 31 7.57 3.89 12.82
N PHE A 32 7.10 3.27 11.74
CA PHE A 32 6.42 4.02 10.67
C PHE A 32 5.21 4.78 11.19
N ASP A 33 4.44 4.14 12.07
CA ASP A 33 3.40 4.75 12.89
C ASP A 33 3.72 4.52 14.38
N PRO A 34 4.26 5.53 15.08
CA PRO A 34 4.52 5.46 16.51
C PRO A 34 3.27 5.29 17.38
N ASN A 35 2.09 5.61 16.85
CA ASN A 35 0.82 5.57 17.56
C ASN A 35 -0.07 4.39 17.14
N TYR A 36 0.45 3.43 16.36
CA TYR A 36 -0.32 2.27 15.88
C TYR A 36 -1.04 1.53 17.02
N HIS A 37 -2.37 1.40 16.93
CA HIS A 37 -3.24 0.81 17.96
C HIS A 37 -3.16 1.49 19.34
N THR A 38 -2.85 2.78 19.38
CA THR A 38 -2.85 3.58 20.61
C THR A 38 -3.91 4.67 20.56
N ARG A 39 -4.11 5.37 21.67
CA ARG A 39 -5.00 6.55 21.73
C ARG A 39 -4.48 7.75 20.91
N GLY A 40 -3.21 7.73 20.51
CA GLY A 40 -2.62 8.78 19.68
C GLY A 40 -2.94 8.66 18.19
N ASP A 41 -3.56 7.55 17.76
CA ASP A 41 -3.98 7.34 16.37
C ASP A 41 -5.20 8.21 16.05
N THR A 42 -4.91 9.45 15.64
CA THR A 42 -5.87 10.53 15.42
C THR A 42 -5.52 11.27 14.13
N ILE A 43 -6.37 12.22 13.71
CA ILE A 43 -6.11 13.04 12.50
C ILE A 43 -4.80 13.84 12.57
N ASP A 44 -4.30 14.09 13.78
CA ASP A 44 -3.05 14.81 14.02
C ASP A 44 -1.82 13.92 13.74
N ASN A 45 -1.98 12.59 13.67
CA ASN A 45 -0.94 11.61 13.38
C ASN A 45 -0.91 11.19 11.89
N ILE A 46 -1.16 12.14 10.99
CA ILE A 46 -1.16 11.89 9.54
C ILE A 46 -0.01 12.64 8.88
N ASP A 47 0.86 11.88 8.20
CA ASP A 47 1.78 12.44 7.22
C ASP A 47 1.02 12.80 5.94
N ARG A 48 0.93 14.11 5.64
CA ARG A 48 0.15 14.63 4.52
C ARG A 48 0.77 14.34 3.16
N ASP A 49 2.09 14.23 3.09
CA ASP A 49 2.79 13.92 1.84
C ASP A 49 2.61 12.44 1.49
N ALA A 50 2.75 11.57 2.49
CA ALA A 50 2.45 10.14 2.33
C ALA A 50 0.98 9.94 1.92
N LEU A 51 0.03 10.63 2.58
CA LEU A 51 -1.38 10.55 2.21
C LEU A 51 -1.61 10.97 0.75
N ALA A 52 -1.04 12.09 0.30
CA ALA A 52 -1.20 12.57 -1.07
C ALA A 52 -0.71 11.55 -2.11
N ILE A 53 0.47 10.97 -1.89
CA ILE A 53 1.06 9.95 -2.79
C ILE A 53 0.19 8.70 -2.82
N MET A 54 -0.25 8.23 -1.66
CA MET A 54 -1.03 6.98 -1.52
C MET A 54 -2.42 7.13 -2.13
N SER A 55 -3.09 8.28 -1.91
CA SER A 55 -4.39 8.58 -2.50
C SER A 55 -4.30 8.69 -4.03
N ALA A 56 -3.30 9.40 -4.57
CA ALA A 56 -3.09 9.49 -6.01
C ALA A 56 -2.80 8.12 -6.64
N SER A 57 -1.96 7.31 -6.01
CA SER A 57 -1.63 5.96 -6.47
C SER A 57 -2.85 5.04 -6.48
N THR A 58 -3.69 5.13 -5.45
CA THR A 58 -4.95 4.39 -5.36
C THR A 58 -5.92 4.82 -6.45
N ALA A 59 -6.10 6.13 -6.64
CA ALA A 59 -6.96 6.67 -7.69
C ALA A 59 -6.50 6.23 -9.08
N PHE A 60 -5.19 6.25 -9.35
CA PHE A 60 -4.61 5.77 -10.59
C PHE A 60 -4.89 4.29 -10.83
N ALA A 61 -4.67 3.43 -9.82
CA ALA A 61 -4.92 2.00 -9.93
C ALA A 61 -6.40 1.70 -10.20
N VAL A 62 -7.31 2.35 -9.45
CA VAL A 62 -8.76 2.20 -9.64
C VAL A 62 -9.17 2.66 -11.04
N GLY A 63 -8.74 3.85 -11.45
CA GLY A 63 -9.07 4.41 -12.77
C GLY A 63 -8.55 3.52 -13.90
N SER A 64 -7.33 3.01 -13.78
CA SER A 64 -6.74 2.11 -14.78
C SER A 64 -7.53 0.81 -14.90
N TYR A 65 -7.80 0.13 -13.79
CA TYR A 65 -8.50 -1.16 -13.80
C TYR A 65 -10.01 -1.05 -14.07
N ALA A 66 -10.60 0.13 -13.90
CA ALA A 66 -11.95 0.42 -14.37
C ALA A 66 -12.06 0.46 -15.90
N GLN A 67 -10.95 0.75 -16.60
CA GLN A 67 -10.91 0.87 -18.06
C GLN A 67 -10.28 -0.35 -18.75
N SER A 68 -9.30 -1.01 -18.12
CA SER A 68 -8.65 -2.19 -18.67
C SER A 68 -8.09 -3.10 -17.60
N ILE A 69 -8.23 -4.40 -17.82
CA ILE A 69 -7.61 -5.46 -17.02
C ILE A 69 -6.50 -6.19 -17.77
N GLU A 70 -6.10 -5.67 -18.94
CA GLU A 70 -5.04 -6.22 -19.78
C GLU A 70 -3.65 -5.69 -19.34
N GLY A 71 -2.58 -6.41 -19.68
CA GLY A 71 -1.20 -6.03 -19.36
C GLY A 71 -0.46 -7.02 -18.45
N VAL A 72 0.82 -6.75 -18.18
CA VAL A 72 1.72 -7.69 -17.47
C VAL A 72 1.26 -8.00 -16.02
N ASN A 73 0.50 -7.08 -15.42
CA ASN A 73 -0.11 -7.21 -14.09
C ASN A 73 -1.64 -7.30 -14.17
N GLY A 74 -2.18 -7.57 -15.35
CA GLY A 74 -3.61 -7.67 -15.60
C GLY A 74 -4.24 -8.88 -14.92
N VAL A 75 -5.58 -8.90 -14.89
CA VAL A 75 -6.31 -10.05 -14.36
C VAL A 75 -6.33 -11.14 -15.44
N PRO A 76 -5.80 -12.35 -15.18
CA PRO A 76 -5.83 -13.42 -16.16
C PRO A 76 -7.26 -13.73 -16.60
N ALA A 77 -7.43 -14.14 -17.86
CA ALA A 77 -8.71 -14.63 -18.38
C ALA A 77 -9.25 -15.76 -17.48
N HIS A 78 -10.57 -15.87 -17.38
CA HIS A 78 -11.25 -16.71 -16.37
C HIS A 78 -10.75 -18.17 -16.35
N ASP A 79 -10.46 -18.72 -17.52
CA ASP A 79 -9.93 -20.07 -17.80
C ASP A 79 -8.44 -20.24 -17.50
N LEU A 80 -7.67 -19.16 -17.53
CA LEU A 80 -6.25 -19.12 -17.14
C LEU A 80 -6.03 -18.91 -15.63
N ARG A 81 -7.08 -18.54 -14.88
CA ARG A 81 -7.00 -18.38 -13.42
C ARG A 81 -6.87 -19.76 -12.76
N ASN A 82 -5.73 -20.05 -12.14
CA ASN A 82 -5.55 -21.29 -11.40
C ASN A 82 -6.39 -21.29 -10.11
N ARG A 83 -7.45 -22.10 -10.09
CA ARG A 83 -8.38 -22.26 -8.95
C ARG A 83 -8.10 -23.52 -8.12
N ARG A 84 -7.05 -24.27 -8.47
CA ARG A 84 -6.73 -25.55 -7.86
C ARG A 84 -5.70 -25.36 -6.74
N THR A 85 -6.07 -24.69 -5.66
CA THR A 85 -5.42 -24.88 -4.35
C THR A 85 -6.38 -24.41 -3.24
N PRO A 86 -6.65 -25.22 -2.20
CA PRO A 86 -7.34 -24.78 -0.99
C PRO A 86 -6.60 -23.63 -0.30
#